data_AF-A0A8T4REP5-F1
#
_entry.id   AF-A0A8T4REP5-F1
#
_cell.length_a   1.000
_cell.length_b   1.000
_cell.length_c   1.000
_cell.angle_alpha   90.00
_cell.angle_beta   90.00
_cell.angle_gamma   90.00
#
_symmetry.space_group_name_H-M   'P 1'
#
loop_
_entity.id
_entity.type
_entity.pdbx_description
1 polymer ?
#
loop_
_entity_poly.entity_id
_entity_poly.type
_entity_poly.pdbx_seq_one_letter_code
_entity_poly.pdbx_strand_id
1 'polypeptide(L)'
;MKKAKTMEPKLNFVEHELYKTIGAGSKRHMTQSEEFEIMKLVLDKFLWLGTGLLGVGLYFAITSELNDGLWFILAGTLVMVVFAWFIVREFERLR
;
A
#
# COMPACT_ATOMS: atom_id res chain seq x y z
N MET A 1 43.56 -43.40 -23.29
CA MET A 1 42.29 -42.77 -22.82
C MET A 1 42.64 -41.48 -22.08
N LYS A 2 42.44 -40.31 -22.71
CA LYS A 2 42.72 -38.99 -22.11
C LYS A 2 41.53 -38.58 -21.24
N LYS A 3 41.73 -38.47 -19.92
CA LYS A 3 40.76 -37.83 -19.03
C LYS A 3 40.66 -36.35 -19.41
N ALA A 4 39.49 -35.92 -19.85
CA ALA A 4 39.14 -34.52 -19.97
C ALA A 4 39.24 -33.88 -18.58
N LYS A 5 40.30 -33.09 -18.38
CA LYS A 5 40.46 -32.23 -17.23
C LYS A 5 39.49 -31.07 -17.42
N THR A 6 38.32 -31.19 -16.81
CA THR A 6 37.30 -30.14 -16.73
C THR A 6 37.96 -28.88 -16.19
N MET A 7 38.09 -27.87 -17.07
CA MET A 7 38.58 -26.56 -16.70
C MET A 7 37.50 -25.91 -15.84
N GLU A 8 37.74 -25.84 -14.53
CA GLU A 8 36.97 -24.96 -13.67
C GLU A 8 37.27 -23.51 -14.12
N PRO A 9 36.26 -22.73 -14.52
CA PRO A 9 36.47 -21.32 -14.80
C PRO A 9 36.86 -20.66 -13.48
N LYS A 10 38.11 -20.19 -13.38
CA LYS A 10 38.54 -19.35 -12.28
C LYS A 10 37.75 -18.05 -12.36
N LEU A 11 36.62 -18.02 -11.66
CA LEU A 11 35.83 -16.81 -11.46
C LEU A 11 36.76 -15.77 -10.85
N ASN A 12 36.93 -14.66 -11.56
CA ASN A 12 37.91 -13.67 -11.16
C ASN A 12 37.48 -13.05 -9.82
N PHE A 13 38.44 -12.69 -8.98
CA PHE A 13 38.18 -12.00 -7.70
C PHE A 13 37.24 -10.79 -7.88
N VAL A 14 37.35 -10.12 -9.03
CA VAL A 14 36.49 -9.01 -9.47
C VAL A 14 35.04 -9.44 -9.70
N GLU A 15 34.79 -10.62 -10.29
CA GLU A 15 33.43 -11.16 -10.44
C GLU A 15 32.81 -11.58 -9.11
N HIS A 16 33.62 -12.01 -8.15
CA HIS A 16 33.17 -12.33 -6.80
C HIS A 16 32.76 -11.06 -6.01
N GLU A 17 33.45 -9.94 -6.22
CA GLU A 17 32.99 -8.61 -5.74
C GLU A 17 31.74 -8.14 -6.49
N LEU A 18 31.69 -8.36 -7.81
CA LEU A 18 30.54 -7.99 -8.63
C LEU A 18 29.30 -8.75 -8.14
N TYR A 19 29.37 -10.08 -7.98
CA TYR A 19 28.23 -10.87 -7.51
C TYR A 19 27.79 -10.52 -6.08
N LYS A 20 28.73 -10.09 -5.22
CA LYS A 20 28.42 -9.59 -3.87
C LYS A 20 27.65 -8.25 -3.89
N THR A 21 27.90 -7.40 -4.90
CA THR A 21 27.17 -6.13 -5.06
C THR A 21 25.81 -6.30 -5.74
N ILE A 22 25.66 -7.25 -6.67
CA ILE A 22 24.34 -7.51 -7.32
C ILE A 22 23.42 -8.39 -6.45
N GLY A 23 23.99 -9.28 -5.62
CA GLY A 23 23.26 -10.26 -4.82
C GLY A 23 22.74 -9.76 -3.46
N ALA A 24 23.14 -8.56 -3.04
CA ALA A 24 22.54 -7.91 -1.87
C ALA A 24 21.21 -7.26 -2.29
N GLY A 25 20.22 -8.11 -2.61
CA GLY A 25 18.82 -7.74 -2.67
C GLY A 25 18.43 -7.18 -1.30
N SER A 26 18.64 -5.88 -1.14
CA SER A 26 18.19 -5.11 0.01
C SER A 26 16.70 -5.42 0.14
N LYS A 27 16.33 -6.20 1.16
CA LYS A 27 14.95 -6.27 1.61
C LYS A 27 14.61 -4.82 1.92
N ARG A 28 13.96 -4.14 0.98
CA ARG A 28 13.61 -2.72 1.07
C ARG A 28 12.70 -2.57 2.29
N HIS A 29 13.33 -2.34 3.43
CA HIS A 29 12.65 -1.82 4.60
C HIS A 29 12.48 -0.36 4.28
N MET A 30 11.22 0.01 4.10
CA MET A 30 10.84 1.38 3.81
C MET A 30 11.29 2.25 4.98
N THR A 31 11.86 3.40 4.66
CA THR A 31 12.19 4.39 5.67
C THR A 31 10.89 4.95 6.25
N GLN A 32 10.87 5.34 7.53
CA GLN A 32 9.67 5.87 8.21
C GLN A 32 9.01 7.04 7.43
N SER A 33 9.82 7.80 6.69
CA SER A 33 9.40 8.85 5.75
C SER A 33 8.59 8.33 4.56
N GLU A 34 8.95 7.19 3.97
CA GLU A 34 8.19 6.59 2.87
C GLU A 34 6.89 5.94 3.38
N GLU A 35 6.90 5.36 4.58
CA GLU A 35 5.68 4.83 5.23
C GLU A 35 4.65 5.94 5.47
N PHE A 36 5.11 7.13 5.89
CA PHE A 36 4.28 8.31 6.04
C PHE A 36 3.69 8.81 4.71
N GLU A 37 4.47 8.76 3.62
CA GLU A 37 3.97 9.11 2.29
C GLU A 37 2.90 8.14 1.80
N ILE A 38 3.10 6.83 1.99
CA ILE A 38 2.07 5.84 1.67
C ILE A 38 0.80 6.10 2.47
N MET A 39 0.88 6.38 3.76
CA MET A 39 -0.29 6.69 4.58
C MET A 39 -1.09 7.89 4.04
N LYS A 40 -0.42 8.96 3.58
CA LYS A 40 -1.08 10.11 2.93
C LYS A 40 -1.77 9.71 1.63
N LEU A 41 -1.14 8.89 0.79
CA LEU A 41 -1.73 8.39 -0.45
C LEU A 41 -2.96 7.51 -0.18
N VAL A 42 -2.88 6.69 0.86
CA VAL A 42 -3.97 5.81 1.30
C VAL A 42 -5.16 6.64 1.81
N LEU A 43 -4.90 7.69 2.59
CA LEU A 43 -5.94 8.64 3.04
C LEU A 43 -6.70 9.27 1.86
N ASP A 44 -5.99 9.69 0.81
CA ASP A 44 -6.60 10.25 -0.40
C ASP A 44 -7.53 9.25 -1.11
N LYS A 45 -7.10 7.99 -1.26
CA LYS A 45 -7.92 6.96 -1.90
C LYS A 45 -9.19 6.63 -1.10
N PHE A 46 -9.08 6.55 0.22
CA PHE A 46 -10.25 6.29 1.08
C PHE A 46 -11.21 7.46 1.15
N LEU A 47 -10.70 8.69 1.14
CA LEU A 47 -11.54 9.89 1.08
C LEU A 47 -12.37 9.92 -0.22
N TRP A 48 -11.76 9.52 -1.34
CA TRP A 48 -12.47 9.37 -2.62
C TRP A 48 -13.58 8.32 -2.57
N LEU A 49 -13.33 7.17 -1.92
CA LEU A 49 -14.35 6.12 -1.72
C LEU A 49 -15.51 6.62 -0.86
N GLY A 50 -15.23 7.26 0.28
CA GLY A 50 -16.26 7.80 1.15
C GLY A 50 -17.07 8.91 0.48
N THR A 51 -16.41 9.79 -0.25
CA THR A 51 -17.08 10.85 -1.03
C THR A 51 -17.97 10.25 -2.11
N GLY A 52 -17.50 9.22 -2.81
CA GLY A 52 -18.32 8.48 -3.79
C GLY A 52 -19.55 7.85 -3.14
N LEU A 53 -19.39 7.19 -1.99
CA LEU A 53 -20.50 6.55 -1.30
C LEU A 53 -21.53 7.56 -0.77
N LEU A 54 -21.07 8.69 -0.23
CA LEU A 54 -21.93 9.78 0.19
C LEU A 54 -22.66 10.43 -1.00
N GLY A 55 -21.98 10.60 -2.13
CA GLY A 55 -22.58 11.10 -3.37
C GLY A 55 -23.68 10.18 -3.89
N VAL A 56 -23.47 8.86 -3.84
CA VAL A 56 -24.49 7.86 -4.18
C VAL A 56 -25.67 7.92 -3.19
N GLY A 57 -25.40 7.98 -1.88
CA GLY A 57 -26.44 8.11 -0.88
C GLY A 57 -27.29 9.38 -1.06
N LEU A 58 -26.64 10.49 -1.41
CA LEU A 58 -27.33 11.74 -1.74
C LEU A 58 -28.16 11.61 -3.03
N TYR A 59 -27.64 10.92 -4.06
CA TYR A 59 -28.38 10.66 -5.29
C TYR A 59 -29.66 9.87 -5.04
N PHE A 60 -29.61 8.80 -4.22
CA PHE A 60 -30.79 8.04 -3.82
C PHE A 60 -31.76 8.88 -2.97
N ALA A 61 -31.25 9.74 -2.09
CA ALA A 61 -32.08 10.65 -1.29
C ALA A 61 -32.91 11.63 -2.15
N ILE A 62 -32.38 12.03 -3.32
CA ILE A 62 -33.04 12.98 -4.23
C ILE A 62 -33.97 12.27 -5.22
N THR A 63 -33.61 11.08 -5.69
CA THR A 63 -34.31 10.40 -6.81
C THR A 63 -35.33 9.34 -6.37
N SER A 64 -35.15 8.76 -5.18
CA SER A 64 -35.96 7.67 -4.65
C SER A 64 -36.65 8.14 -3.37
N GLU A 65 -36.51 7.41 -2.27
CA GLU A 65 -37.04 7.80 -0.97
C GLU A 65 -35.96 8.35 -0.05
N LEU A 66 -36.31 9.37 0.73
CA LEU A 66 -35.43 9.94 1.77
C LEU A 66 -34.96 8.88 2.76
N ASN A 67 -35.78 7.88 3.06
CA ASN A 67 -35.45 6.80 3.99
C ASN A 67 -34.29 5.95 3.47
N ASP A 68 -34.35 5.52 2.20
CA ASP A 68 -33.27 4.75 1.58
C ASP A 68 -31.99 5.58 1.46
N GLY A 69 -32.10 6.84 1.04
CA GLY A 69 -30.96 7.75 0.99
C GLY A 69 -30.29 7.96 2.36
N LEU A 70 -31.08 8.08 3.43
CA LEU A 70 -30.57 8.18 4.79
C LEU A 70 -29.78 6.95 5.21
N TRP A 71 -30.22 5.73 4.86
CA TRP A 71 -29.47 4.51 5.15
C TRP A 71 -28.11 4.47 4.44
N PHE A 72 -28.05 4.89 3.18
CA PHE A 72 -26.78 4.97 2.43
C PHE A 72 -25.84 6.04 2.99
N ILE A 73 -26.37 7.21 3.36
CA ILE A 73 -25.59 8.28 4.00
C ILE A 73 -25.06 7.79 5.35
N LEU A 74 -25.90 7.16 6.18
CA LEU A 74 -25.50 6.63 7.48
C LEU A 74 -24.41 5.57 7.35
N ALA A 75 -24.55 4.65 6.39
CA ALA A 75 -23.54 3.65 6.08
C ALA A 75 -22.21 4.29 5.62
N GLY A 76 -22.27 5.34 4.78
CA GLY A 76 -21.09 6.09 4.35
C GLY A 76 -20.39 6.81 5.48
N THR A 77 -21.14 7.48 6.34
CA THR A 77 -20.61 8.10 7.54
C THR A 77 -19.96 7.07 8.46
N LEU A 78 -20.61 5.92 8.68
CA LEU A 78 -20.06 4.86 9.52
C LEU A 78 -18.73 4.33 8.98
N VAL A 79 -18.66 4.03 7.67
CA VAL A 79 -17.44 3.58 7.00
C VAL A 79 -16.33 4.62 7.13
N MET A 80 -16.64 5.90 6.93
CA MET A 80 -15.69 7.00 7.08
C MET A 80 -15.14 7.12 8.51
N VAL A 81 -15.99 6.96 9.52
CA VAL A 81 -15.57 6.98 10.92
C VAL A 81 -14.66 5.80 11.24
N VAL A 82 -14.99 4.59 10.77
CA VAL A 82 -14.14 3.39 10.98
C VAL A 82 -12.78 3.57 10.30
N PHE A 83 -12.75 4.09 9.08
CA PHE A 83 -11.49 4.37 8.37
C PHE A 83 -10.66 5.45 9.05
N ALA A 84 -11.29 6.54 9.48
CA ALA A 84 -10.61 7.60 10.23
C ALA A 84 -10.00 7.05 11.53
N TRP A 85 -10.72 6.18 12.24
CA TRP A 85 -10.20 5.53 13.45
C TRP A 85 -8.97 4.66 13.15
N PHE A 86 -8.99 3.89 12.06
CA PHE A 86 -7.84 3.08 11.64
C PHE A 86 -6.62 3.96 11.31
N ILE A 87 -6.81 5.05 10.56
CA ILE A 87 -5.76 6.01 10.20
C ILE A 87 -5.12 6.62 11.45
N VAL A 88 -5.94 7.14 12.39
CA VAL A 88 -5.44 7.77 13.62
C VAL A 88 -4.60 6.77 14.42
N ARG A 89 -5.07 5.52 14.53
CA ARG A 89 -4.38 4.49 15.27
C ARG A 89 -3.01 4.12 14.67
N GLU A 90 -2.89 4.08 13.34
CA GLU A 90 -1.59 3.85 12.69
C GLU A 90 -0.69 5.09 12.73
N PHE A 91 -1.26 6.30 12.65
CA PHE A 91 -0.50 7.55 12.81
C PHE A 91 0.15 7.63 14.19
N GLU A 92 -0.58 7.27 15.24
CA GLU A 92 -0.07 7.21 16.62
C GLU A 92 1.06 6.17 16.77
N ARG A 93 1.06 5.10 15.98
CA ARG A 93 2.13 4.09 16.00
C ARG A 93 3.41 4.58 15.32
N LEU A 94 3.29 5.48 14.34
CA LEU A 94 4.42 6.02 13.58
C LEU A 94 5.08 7.25 14.23
N ARG A 95 4.39 7.89 15.19
CA ARG A 95 4.92 9.00 16.00
C ARG A 95 5.72 8.48 17.19
#